data_AF-A0A2D7XFW6-F1
#
_entry.id   AF-A0A2D7XFW6-F1
#
_cell.length_a   1.000
_cell.length_b   1.000
_cell.length_c   1.000
_cell.angle_alpha   90.00
_cell.angle_beta   90.00
_cell.angle_gamma   90.00
#
_symmetry.space_group_name_H-M   'P 1'
#
loop_
_entity.id
_entity.type
_entity.pdbx_description
1 polymer ?
#
loop_
_entity_poly.entity_id
_entity_poly.type
_entity_poly.pdbx_seq_one_letter_code
_entity_poly.pdbx_strand_id
1 'polypeptide(L)'
;MPKEPNFQLHTETSKSPLTPRQTQCLYWASYGKTSWEISRILTISESTVNYHIREAYARLDTNGRQSALAKALSAGYLPRNE
;
A
#
# COMPACT_ATOMS: atom_id res chain seq x y z
N MET A 1 -8.91 18.33 -1.41
CA MET A 1 -7.91 17.31 -1.80
C MET A 1 -7.72 16.39 -0.62
N PRO A 2 -7.81 15.06 -0.74
CA PRO A 2 -7.39 14.18 0.34
C PRO A 2 -5.91 14.49 0.60
N LYS A 3 -5.63 14.98 1.81
CA LYS A 3 -4.29 15.25 2.33
C LYS A 3 -3.39 14.06 1.98
N GLU A 4 -2.28 14.31 1.28
CA GLU A 4 -1.27 13.29 1.08
C GLU A 4 -0.91 12.72 2.45
N PRO A 5 -0.95 11.39 2.66
CA PRO A 5 -0.50 10.82 3.90
C PRO A 5 0.96 11.23 4.05
N ASN A 6 1.22 12.05 5.07
CA ASN A 6 2.54 12.56 5.37
C ASN A 6 3.38 11.37 5.87
N PHE A 7 3.95 10.64 4.92
CA PHE A 7 4.89 9.56 5.16
C PHE A 7 6.24 10.22 5.49
N GLN A 8 6.31 10.98 6.59
CA GLN A 8 7.59 11.26 7.21
C GLN A 8 8.20 9.89 7.51
N LEU A 9 9.33 9.59 6.86
CA LEU A 9 10.11 8.38 7.10
C LEU A 9 10.80 8.54 8.46
N HIS A 10 10.03 8.41 9.55
CA HIS A 10 10.61 8.10 10.85
C HIS A 10 11.08 6.66 10.75
N THR A 11 12.38 6.51 10.56
CA THR A 11 13.10 5.27 10.82
C THR A 11 12.76 4.82 12.23
N GLU A 12 12.41 3.53 12.38
CA GLU A 12 12.13 2.80 13.63
C GLU A 12 10.64 2.86 14.06
N THR A 13 9.80 1.86 13.76
CA THR A 13 9.71 0.60 14.53
C THR A 13 8.75 -0.40 13.86
N SER A 14 9.19 -1.02 12.77
CA SER A 14 8.91 -2.41 12.36
C SER A 14 9.46 -2.58 10.94
N LYS A 15 10.30 -3.59 10.70
CA LYS A 15 10.74 -3.92 9.34
C LYS A 15 9.53 -4.51 8.59
N SER A 16 8.63 -3.65 8.11
CA SER A 16 7.67 -4.08 7.11
C SER A 16 8.47 -4.61 5.91
N PRO A 17 8.13 -5.78 5.34
CA PRO A 17 8.78 -6.27 4.13
C PRO A 17 8.44 -5.39 2.92
N LEU A 18 7.55 -4.41 3.07
CA LEU A 18 7.08 -3.53 2.03
C LEU A 18 7.98 -2.29 1.88
N THR A 19 8.19 -1.86 0.63
CA THR A 19 8.79 -0.55 0.37
C THR A 19 7.77 0.56 0.60
N PRO A 20 8.20 1.83 0.79
CA PRO A 20 7.29 2.96 0.94
C PRO A 20 6.24 3.05 -0.18
N ARG A 21 6.64 2.80 -1.44
CA ARG A 21 5.72 2.81 -2.58
C ARG A 21 4.68 1.69 -2.54
N GLN A 22 5.08 0.50 -2.10
CA GLN A 22 4.16 -0.62 -1.92
C GLN A 22 3.16 -0.34 -0.81
N THR A 23 3.62 0.21 0.32
CA THR A 23 2.77 0.61 1.43
C THR A 23 1.80 1.72 1.01
N GLN A 24 2.24 2.73 0.27
CA GLN A 24 1.36 3.78 -0.27
C GLN A 24 0.28 3.21 -1.20
N CYS A 25 0.63 2.29 -2.09
CA CYS A 25 -0.33 1.66 -2.99
C CYS A 25 -1.36 0.82 -2.22
N LEU A 26 -0.91 0.02 -1.25
CA LEU A 26 -1.79 -0.78 -0.40
C LEU A 26 -2.64 0.09 0.55
N TYR A 27 -2.11 1.22 1.02
CA TYR A 27 -2.85 2.18 1.83
C TYR A 27 -4.05 2.73 1.06
N TRP A 28 -3.87 3.29 -0.13
CA TRP A 28 -5.03 3.77 -0.89
C TRP A 28 -5.96 2.65 -1.32
N ALA A 29 -5.42 1.45 -1.56
CA ALA A 29 -6.22 0.26 -1.82
C ALA A 29 -7.10 -0.14 -0.63
N SER A 30 -6.65 0.05 0.63
CA SER A 30 -7.47 -0.23 1.82
C SER A 30 -8.63 0.76 1.97
N TYR A 31 -8.51 1.96 1.42
CA TYR A 31 -9.60 2.95 1.29
C TYR A 31 -10.53 2.66 0.09
N GLY A 32 -10.40 1.51 -0.57
CA GLY A 32 -11.25 1.12 -1.70
C GLY A 32 -10.88 1.80 -3.02
N LYS A 33 -9.74 2.47 -3.12
CA LYS A 33 -9.31 3.12 -4.36
C LYS A 33 -8.90 2.11 -5.42
N THR A 34 -9.34 2.35 -6.66
CA THR A 34 -8.94 1.57 -7.83
C THR A 34 -7.49 1.85 -8.22
N SER A 35 -6.83 0.94 -8.94
CA SER A 35 -5.45 1.18 -9.41
C SER A 35 -5.34 2.46 -10.24
N TRP A 36 -6.38 2.80 -11.02
CA TRP A 36 -6.47 4.05 -11.75
C TRP A 36 -6.49 5.27 -10.82
N GLU A 37 -7.37 5.32 -9.81
CA GLU A 37 -7.41 6.41 -8.84
C GLU A 37 -6.09 6.54 -8.07
N ILE A 38 -5.50 5.43 -7.66
CA ILE A 38 -4.20 5.40 -6.98
C ILE A 38 -3.12 5.98 -7.88
N SER A 39 -3.15 5.67 -9.18
CA SER A 39 -2.20 6.20 -10.15
C SER A 39 -2.28 7.73 -10.25
N ARG A 40 -3.51 8.28 -10.19
CA ARG A 40 -3.78 9.71 -10.14
C ARG A 40 -3.32 10.35 -8.83
N ILE A 41 -3.50 9.66 -7.70
CA ILE A 41 -3.08 10.16 -6.38
C ILE A 41 -1.56 10.17 -6.24
N LEU A 42 -0.88 9.10 -6.66
CA LEU A 42 0.57 8.95 -6.54
C LEU A 42 1.35 9.51 -7.72
N THR A 43 0.66 10.06 -8.74
CA THR A 43 1.24 10.62 -9.97
C THR A 43 2.18 9.63 -10.68
N ILE A 44 1.72 8.39 -10.83
CA ILE A 44 2.42 7.30 -11.56
C ILE A 44 1.46 6.61 -12.53
N SER A 45 1.94 5.70 -13.38
CA SER A 45 1.06 4.94 -14.27
C SER A 45 0.27 3.87 -13.51
N GLU A 46 -0.92 3.53 -14.01
CA GLU A 46 -1.72 2.42 -13.47
C GLU A 46 -0.96 1.09 -13.50
N SER A 47 -0.18 0.85 -14.56
CA SER A 47 0.70 -0.31 -14.68
C SER A 47 1.76 -0.35 -13.56
N THR A 48 2.32 0.81 -13.20
CA THR A 48 3.28 0.95 -12.09
C THR A 48 2.61 0.68 -10.74
N VAL A 49 1.37 1.16 -10.54
CA VAL A 49 0.59 0.82 -9.33
C VAL A 49 0.37 -0.69 -9.24
N ASN A 50 -0.08 -1.31 -10.33
CA ASN A 50 -0.30 -2.75 -10.37
C ASN A 50 0.99 -3.51 -10.09
N TYR A 51 2.13 -3.10 -10.67
CA TYR A 51 3.43 -3.66 -10.37
C TYR A 51 3.78 -3.59 -8.88
N HIS A 52 3.62 -2.42 -8.24
CA HIS A 52 3.90 -2.28 -6.80
C HIS A 52 2.96 -3.14 -5.94
N ILE A 53 1.68 -3.24 -6.28
CA ILE A 53 0.74 -4.09 -5.55
C ILE A 53 1.10 -5.58 -5.70
N ARG A 54 1.58 -5.98 -6.89
CA ARG A 54 2.06 -7.35 -7.15
C ARG A 54 3.27 -7.71 -6.31
N GLU A 55 4.27 -6.84 -6.31
CA GLU A 55 5.44 -7.02 -5.47
C GLU A 55 5.09 -6.99 -3.97
N ALA A 56 4.10 -6.18 -3.57
CA ALA A 56 3.66 -6.11 -2.18
C ALA A 56 3.05 -7.43 -1.70
N TYR A 57 2.13 -8.02 -2.45
CA TYR A 57 1.52 -9.29 -2.05
C TYR A 57 2.51 -10.46 -2.12
N ALA A 58 3.48 -10.41 -3.04
CA ALA A 58 4.57 -11.39 -3.12
C ALA A 58 5.47 -11.34 -1.87
N ARG A 59 5.84 -10.13 -1.41
CA ARG A 59 6.63 -9.96 -0.18
C ARG A 59 5.88 -10.28 1.10
N LEU A 60 4.56 -10.18 1.06
CA LEU A 60 3.70 -10.62 2.14
C LEU A 60 3.38 -12.11 2.06
N ASP A 61 3.90 -12.87 1.08
CA ASP A 61 3.58 -14.28 0.89
C ASP A 61 2.06 -14.51 0.81
N THR A 62 1.41 -13.80 -0.12
CA THR A 62 -0.04 -13.85 -0.34
C THR A 62 -0.36 -13.88 -1.83
N ASN A 63 -1.48 -14.48 -2.21
CA ASN A 63 -1.86 -14.72 -3.61
C ASN A 63 -2.85 -13.70 -4.18
N GLY A 64 -2.83 -12.46 -3.69
CA GLY A 64 -3.67 -11.41 -4.27
C GLY A 64 -3.81 -10.16 -3.42
N ARG A 65 -4.40 -9.14 -4.03
CA ARG A 65 -4.59 -7.81 -3.44
C ARG A 65 -5.35 -7.86 -2.12
N GLN A 66 -6.48 -8.56 -2.06
CA GLN A 66 -7.32 -8.61 -0.85
C GLN A 66 -6.63 -9.34 0.31
N SER A 67 -5.99 -10.48 0.04
CA SER A 67 -5.22 -11.22 1.04
C SER A 67 -4.03 -10.42 1.56
N ALA A 68 -3.34 -9.69 0.68
CA ALA A 68 -2.25 -8.80 1.06
C ALA A 68 -2.73 -7.64 1.95
N LEU A 69 -3.87 -7.03 1.62
CA LEU A 69 -4.48 -6.00 2.45
C LEU A 69 -4.83 -6.54 3.84
N ALA A 70 -5.49 -7.69 3.91
CA ALA A 70 -5.84 -8.33 5.18
C ALA A 70 -4.60 -8.64 6.03
N LYS A 71 -3.55 -9.21 5.41
CA LYS A 71 -2.29 -9.53 6.11
C LYS A 71 -1.55 -8.27 6.55
N ALA A 72 -1.48 -7.24 5.71
CA ALA A 72 -0.82 -5.98 6.04
C ALA A 72 -1.54 -5.21 7.17
N LEU A 73 -2.88 -5.24 7.19
CA LEU A 73 -3.68 -4.69 8.30
C LEU A 73 -3.49 -5.50 9.58
N SER A 74 -3.55 -6.83 9.50
CA SER A 74 -3.37 -7.72 10.66
C SER A 74 -1.96 -7.64 11.25
N ALA A 75 -0.94 -7.39 10.42
CA ALA A 75 0.45 -7.27 10.85
C ALA A 75 0.83 -5.84 11.30
N GLY A 76 -0.10 -4.88 11.22
CA GLY A 76 0.15 -3.48 11.60
C GLY A 76 1.03 -2.69 10.62
N TYR A 77 1.19 -3.18 9.38
CA TYR A 77 1.95 -2.48 8.33
C TYR A 77 1.15 -1.36 7.66
N LEU A 78 -0.18 -1.41 7.77
CA LEU A 78 -1.09 -0.36 7.33
C LEU A 78 -1.87 0.16 8.54
N PRO A 79 -2.19 1.46 8.58
CA PRO A 79 -3.09 2.00 9.59
C PRO A 79 -4.46 1.32 9.45
N ARG A 80 -5.05 0.94 10.58
CA ARG A 80 -6.42 0.43 10.63
C ARG A 80 -7.35 1.60 10.30
N ASN A 81 -8.13 1.47 9.23
CA ASN A 81 -9.19 2.44 8.95
C ASN A 81 -10.26 2.30 10.05
N GLU A 82 -10.52 3.41 10.74
CA GLU A 82 -11.61 3.59 11.71
C GLU A 82 -12.85 4.14 10.99
#